data_AF-A0A0D5M210-F1
#
_entry.id   AF-A0A0D5M210-F1
#
_cell.length_a   1.000
_cell.length_b   1.000
_cell.length_c   1.000
_cell.angle_alpha   90.00
_cell.angle_beta   90.00
_cell.angle_gamma   90.00
#
_symmetry.space_group_name_H-M   'P 1'
#
loop_
_entity.id
_entity.type
_entity.pdbx_description
1 polymer ?
#
loop_
_entity_poly.entity_id
_entity_poly.type
_entity_poly.pdbx_seq_one_letter_code
_entity_poly.pdbx_strand_id
1 'polypeptide(L)'
;MVKKLLEADEKRIPYVKGFLFFYPTQQLCVLLNAPTAPKHGYEETRKPGWLTWRTFIKFLNPSNMKEIRPSTQAKIERILEDKPELKALRQDPQELEFLWQPYNEWSALIASKCLHETVSKEYWQSRVDAERDLIKELLNTVGAHNKLRVLLACNLASEPGCLLVRQNVEGLLSIDPPSGSFEAYPELIRFRLCAFSSMLLRFAAWLVAEWEYLTGSHKGRVPLETFLPKFCPQVGEWSNPVSSFLDYIAANSGCPPNSTTSAFLGKLWAEHEYLKDDEGSGRGEDIASKQKLLRNWIGKDSGRPEHSSIKGLTEAVAYTQASPSDHAIDAIAIGYTRAFIFLETCREFRAFLSTHELPNPMIEEIFSVYGAEYKKASRVFKTLCQPTSLIG
;
A
#
# COMPACT_ATOMS: atom_id res chain seq x y z
N MET A 1 2.51 12.52 -8.54
CA MET A 1 2.74 11.06 -8.53
C MET A 1 1.42 10.29 -8.46
N VAL A 2 0.56 10.53 -7.46
CA VAL A 2 -0.79 9.93 -7.38
C VAL A 2 -1.71 10.35 -8.54
N LYS A 3 -1.59 11.58 -9.04
CA LYS A 3 -2.25 12.04 -10.27
C LYS A 3 -1.97 11.13 -11.50
N LYS A 4 -0.73 10.60 -11.62
CA LYS A 4 -0.35 9.64 -12.68
C LYS A 4 -0.93 8.23 -12.47
N LEU A 5 -1.40 7.89 -11.26
CA LEU A 5 -2.05 6.60 -10.97
C LEU A 5 -3.48 6.56 -11.53
N LEU A 6 -4.13 7.71 -11.60
CA LEU A 6 -5.46 7.86 -12.21
C LEU A 6 -5.40 8.19 -13.71
N GLU A 7 -4.28 8.73 -14.21
CA GLU A 7 -4.09 9.14 -15.62
C GLU A 7 -3.37 8.11 -16.52
N ALA A 8 -3.11 6.89 -16.04
CA ALA A 8 -2.36 5.87 -16.80
C ALA A 8 -3.22 5.21 -17.92
N ASP A 9 -3.01 5.69 -19.15
CA ASP A 9 -3.32 5.09 -20.47
C ASP A 9 -4.60 4.21 -20.53
N GLU A 10 -5.76 4.88 -20.61
CA GLU A 10 -7.15 4.39 -20.63
C GLU A 10 -7.51 3.33 -21.70
N LYS A 11 -6.54 2.81 -22.48
CA LYS A 11 -6.79 2.02 -23.69
C LYS A 11 -6.41 0.53 -23.64
N ARG A 12 -5.95 -0.01 -22.51
CA ARG A 12 -5.25 -1.33 -22.49
C ARG A 12 -5.89 -2.44 -21.65
N ILE A 13 -7.10 -2.24 -21.10
CA ILE A 13 -7.84 -3.27 -20.36
C ILE A 13 -9.30 -3.18 -20.82
N PRO A 14 -10.11 -4.25 -20.88
CA PRO A 14 -11.54 -4.11 -20.69
C PRO A 14 -11.75 -3.67 -19.24
N TYR A 15 -11.43 -2.41 -19.00
CA TYR A 15 -11.90 -1.69 -17.85
C TYR A 15 -13.41 -1.71 -18.01
N VAL A 16 -14.10 -2.54 -17.23
CA VAL A 16 -15.52 -2.28 -16.97
C VAL A 16 -15.50 -0.88 -16.40
N LYS A 17 -15.96 0.07 -17.20
CA LYS A 17 -15.87 1.45 -16.80
C LYS A 17 -16.69 1.60 -15.53
N GLY A 18 -15.96 1.80 -14.45
CA GLY A 18 -16.49 1.92 -13.13
C GLY A 18 -16.47 0.66 -12.28
N PHE A 19 -16.05 0.92 -11.04
CA PHE A 19 -16.21 0.10 -9.85
C PHE A 19 -15.14 -0.97 -9.61
N LEU A 20 -14.02 -0.59 -8.97
CA LEU A 20 -13.05 -1.54 -8.44
C LEU A 20 -12.46 -1.06 -7.10
N PHE A 21 -12.44 -1.97 -6.12
CA PHE A 21 -11.78 -1.91 -4.83
C PHE A 21 -10.28 -2.19 -4.95
N PHE A 22 -9.86 -3.11 -5.84
CA PHE A 22 -8.45 -3.45 -6.04
C PHE A 22 -7.86 -2.81 -7.30
N TYR A 23 -6.85 -1.96 -7.10
CA TYR A 23 -6.06 -1.35 -8.18
C TYR A 23 -4.80 -2.17 -8.48
N PRO A 24 -4.17 -2.00 -9.65
CA PRO A 24 -2.90 -2.67 -9.96
C PRO A 24 -1.83 -2.38 -8.88
N THR A 25 -1.17 -3.43 -8.40
CA THR A 25 -0.09 -3.39 -7.40
C THR A 25 1.10 -2.52 -7.80
N GLN A 26 1.33 -2.33 -9.09
CA GLN A 26 2.34 -1.38 -9.57
C GLN A 26 2.06 0.05 -9.06
N GLN A 27 0.78 0.42 -8.96
CA GLN A 27 0.37 1.72 -8.42
C GLN A 27 0.64 1.82 -6.92
N LEU A 28 0.54 0.72 -6.18
CA LEU A 28 0.92 0.64 -4.77
C LEU A 28 2.41 0.88 -4.58
N CYS A 29 3.24 0.29 -5.43
CA CYS A 29 4.69 0.46 -5.37
C CYS A 29 5.09 1.91 -5.63
N VAL A 30 4.40 2.58 -6.55
CA VAL A 30 4.54 4.04 -6.73
C VAL A 30 4.12 4.77 -5.46
N LEU A 31 2.95 4.48 -4.88
CA LEU A 31 2.49 5.11 -3.61
C LEU A 31 3.48 4.95 -2.46
N LEU A 32 4.18 3.82 -2.37
CA LEU A 32 5.17 3.54 -1.33
C LEU A 32 6.55 4.20 -1.58
N ASN A 33 6.66 5.07 -2.59
CA ASN A 33 7.94 5.63 -3.07
C ASN A 33 8.94 4.54 -3.50
N ALA A 34 8.44 3.39 -3.93
CA ALA A 34 9.23 2.22 -4.32
C ALA A 34 8.88 1.77 -5.76
N PRO A 35 8.92 2.66 -6.78
CA PRO A 35 8.47 2.32 -8.13
C PRO A 35 9.30 1.21 -8.80
N THR A 36 10.50 0.94 -8.30
CA THR A 36 11.39 -0.13 -8.76
C THR A 36 11.19 -1.45 -8.02
N ALA A 37 10.42 -1.51 -6.92
CA ALA A 37 10.23 -2.73 -6.15
C ALA A 37 9.67 -3.92 -6.99
N PRO A 38 8.68 -3.72 -7.90
CA PRO A 38 8.22 -4.79 -8.79
C PRO A 38 9.33 -5.31 -9.71
N LYS A 39 10.17 -4.41 -10.22
CA LYS A 39 11.34 -4.75 -11.05
C LYS A 39 12.32 -5.62 -10.25
N HIS A 40 12.65 -5.21 -9.03
CA HIS A 40 13.60 -5.93 -8.19
C HIS A 40 13.06 -7.31 -7.79
N GLY A 41 11.82 -7.39 -7.28
CA GLY A 41 11.21 -8.65 -6.89
C GLY A 41 11.07 -9.64 -8.06
N TYR A 42 10.74 -9.14 -9.26
CA TYR A 42 10.72 -9.99 -10.45
C TYR A 42 12.11 -10.49 -10.83
N GLU A 43 13.12 -9.61 -10.90
CA GLU A 43 14.47 -10.03 -11.30
C GLU A 43 15.12 -10.99 -10.30
N GLU A 44 14.81 -10.86 -9.00
CA GLU A 44 15.29 -11.77 -7.95
C GLU A 44 14.64 -13.16 -8.00
N THR A 45 13.39 -13.25 -8.46
CA THR A 45 12.63 -14.51 -8.52
C THR A 45 12.57 -15.12 -9.92
N ARG A 46 13.15 -14.43 -10.92
CA ARG A 46 13.14 -14.83 -12.32
C ARG A 46 13.91 -16.13 -12.53
N LYS A 47 13.22 -17.15 -13.03
CA LYS A 47 13.85 -18.42 -13.42
C LYS A 47 14.78 -18.24 -14.64
N PRO A 48 15.88 -19.00 -14.74
CA PRO A 48 16.72 -19.02 -15.93
C PRO A 48 15.88 -19.25 -17.20
N GLY A 49 16.09 -18.43 -18.23
CA GLY A 49 15.36 -18.49 -19.50
C GLY A 49 14.13 -17.58 -19.60
N TRP A 50 13.61 -17.04 -18.49
CA TRP A 50 12.48 -16.11 -18.50
C TRP A 50 12.86 -14.70 -18.98
N LEU A 51 11.87 -13.96 -19.51
CA LEU A 51 12.05 -12.59 -20.00
C LEU A 51 12.58 -11.66 -18.91
N THR A 52 13.45 -10.70 -19.21
CA THR A 52 13.80 -9.65 -18.24
C THR A 52 12.58 -8.77 -17.96
N TRP A 53 12.54 -8.06 -16.83
CA TRP A 53 11.40 -7.21 -16.46
C TRP A 53 11.02 -6.23 -17.57
N ARG A 54 12.04 -5.64 -18.22
CA ARG A 54 11.87 -4.70 -19.34
C ARG A 54 11.18 -5.33 -20.55
N THR A 55 11.42 -6.61 -20.80
CA THR A 55 10.79 -7.34 -21.91
C THR A 55 9.44 -7.92 -21.51
N PHE A 56 9.30 -8.34 -20.24
CA PHE A 56 8.06 -8.83 -19.65
C PHE A 56 6.97 -7.75 -19.63
N ILE A 57 7.27 -6.52 -19.18
CA ILE A 57 6.31 -5.40 -19.21
C ILE A 57 5.91 -5.01 -20.63
N LYS A 58 6.82 -5.15 -21.61
CA LYS A 58 6.49 -4.91 -23.03
C LYS A 58 5.61 -6.02 -23.62
N PHE A 59 5.80 -7.26 -23.17
CA PHE A 59 4.97 -8.41 -23.55
C PHE A 59 3.54 -8.30 -23.00
N LEU A 60 3.40 -7.93 -21.72
CA LEU A 60 2.10 -7.74 -21.07
C LEU A 60 1.29 -6.58 -21.64
N ASN A 61 1.91 -5.73 -22.46
CA ASN A 61 1.29 -4.51 -22.93
C ASN A 61 1.27 -4.41 -24.47
N PRO A 62 0.18 -4.84 -25.13
CA PRO A 62 0.12 -5.09 -26.58
C PRO A 62 0.49 -3.89 -27.45
N SER A 63 0.19 -2.67 -27.01
CA SER A 63 0.50 -1.44 -27.76
C SER A 63 2.01 -1.12 -27.78
N ASN A 64 2.82 -1.78 -26.93
CA ASN A 64 4.28 -1.66 -26.94
C ASN A 64 4.96 -2.72 -27.83
N MET A 65 4.21 -3.71 -28.35
CA MET A 65 4.75 -4.77 -29.23
C MET A 65 5.28 -4.22 -30.56
N LYS A 66 4.76 -3.09 -31.04
CA LYS A 66 5.22 -2.40 -32.25
C LYS A 66 6.64 -1.82 -32.12
N GLU A 67 7.15 -1.67 -30.89
CA GLU A 67 8.48 -1.09 -30.59
C GLU A 67 9.53 -2.14 -30.16
N ILE A 68 9.20 -3.44 -30.28
CA ILE A 68 10.08 -4.52 -29.86
C ILE A 68 11.01 -4.91 -31.01
N ARG A 69 12.31 -5.11 -30.71
CA ARG A 69 13.28 -5.58 -31.70
C ARG A 69 12.89 -6.98 -32.20
N PRO A 70 13.05 -7.29 -33.50
CA PRO A 70 12.64 -8.57 -34.10
C PRO A 70 13.17 -9.82 -33.38
N SER A 71 14.40 -9.77 -32.85
CA SER A 71 15.00 -10.87 -32.09
C SER A 71 14.32 -11.15 -30.74
N THR A 72 13.75 -10.11 -30.12
CA THR A 72 12.99 -10.23 -28.88
C THR A 72 11.58 -10.73 -29.15
N GLN A 73 11.00 -10.30 -30.27
CA GLN A 73 9.71 -10.81 -30.75
C GLN A 73 9.80 -12.31 -31.08
N ALA A 74 10.82 -12.75 -31.81
CA ALA A 74 11.05 -14.17 -32.11
C ALA A 74 11.24 -15.02 -30.84
N LYS A 75 11.86 -14.46 -29.79
CA LYS A 75 12.02 -15.16 -28.49
C LYS A 75 10.70 -15.28 -27.73
N ILE A 76 9.85 -14.25 -27.81
CA ILE A 76 8.49 -14.27 -27.26
C ILE A 76 7.63 -15.28 -28.02
N GLU A 77 7.67 -15.26 -29.36
CA GLU A 77 6.95 -16.21 -30.22
C GLU A 77 7.36 -17.65 -29.93
N ARG A 78 8.66 -17.92 -29.74
CA ARG A 78 9.17 -19.24 -29.37
C ARG A 78 8.66 -19.70 -27.99
N ILE A 79 8.55 -18.79 -27.01
CA ILE A 79 7.94 -19.08 -25.70
C ILE A 79 6.42 -19.35 -25.82
N LEU A 80 5.73 -18.65 -26.73
CA LEU A 80 4.30 -18.86 -27.03
C LEU A 80 4.04 -20.16 -27.82
N GLU A 81 5.03 -20.63 -28.59
CA GLU A 81 5.01 -21.91 -29.28
C GLU A 81 5.24 -23.08 -28.30
N ASP A 82 6.18 -22.92 -27.36
CA ASP A 82 6.44 -23.91 -26.30
C ASP A 82 5.29 -24.00 -25.27
N LYS A 83 4.44 -22.98 -25.21
CA LYS A 83 3.30 -22.90 -24.28
C LYS A 83 2.02 -22.47 -25.03
N PRO A 84 1.41 -23.36 -25.81
CA PRO A 84 0.25 -23.06 -26.67
C PRO A 84 -0.99 -22.57 -25.89
N GLU A 85 -1.06 -22.91 -24.60
CA GLU A 85 -2.01 -22.36 -23.64
C GLU A 85 -1.93 -20.83 -23.49
N LEU A 86 -0.82 -20.18 -23.86
CA LEU A 86 -0.72 -18.72 -23.95
C LEU A 86 -1.30 -18.12 -25.23
N LYS A 87 -1.45 -18.91 -26.30
CA LYS A 87 -2.08 -18.50 -27.58
C LYS A 87 -3.61 -18.52 -27.50
N ALA A 88 -4.17 -19.44 -26.71
CA ALA A 88 -5.61 -19.57 -26.48
C ALA A 88 -6.22 -18.39 -25.70
N LEU A 89 -5.39 -17.63 -24.99
CA LEU A 89 -5.73 -16.46 -24.16
C LEU A 89 -6.14 -15.19 -24.92
N ARG A 90 -6.39 -15.29 -26.22
CA ARG A 90 -6.54 -14.14 -27.12
C ARG A 90 -7.84 -14.12 -27.92
N GLN A 91 -8.69 -15.15 -27.77
CA GLN A 91 -9.91 -15.32 -28.57
C GLN A 91 -11.19 -15.71 -27.81
N ASP A 92 -11.28 -15.64 -26.47
CA ASP A 92 -12.49 -16.12 -25.72
C ASP A 92 -12.92 -15.18 -24.56
N PRO A 93 -14.20 -14.81 -24.40
CA PRO A 93 -14.74 -14.11 -23.20
C PRO A 93 -14.41 -14.75 -21.83
N GLN A 94 -13.95 -16.00 -21.75
CA GLN A 94 -13.30 -16.57 -20.56
C GLN A 94 -11.93 -15.94 -20.22
N GLU A 95 -11.40 -15.05 -21.06
CA GLU A 95 -10.21 -14.20 -20.88
C GLU A 95 -10.23 -13.22 -19.71
N LEU A 96 -11.34 -13.10 -18.97
CA LEU A 96 -11.43 -12.24 -17.80
C LEU A 96 -10.31 -12.48 -16.77
N GLU A 97 -9.79 -13.70 -16.71
CA GLU A 97 -8.70 -14.09 -15.81
C GLU A 97 -7.33 -13.55 -16.25
N PHE A 98 -7.08 -13.36 -17.56
CA PHE A 98 -5.85 -12.73 -18.06
C PHE A 98 -5.97 -11.21 -18.26
N LEU A 99 -7.19 -10.72 -18.48
CA LEU A 99 -7.46 -9.30 -18.71
C LEU A 99 -7.66 -8.52 -17.41
N TRP A 100 -8.05 -9.14 -16.30
CA TRP A 100 -8.14 -8.45 -15.02
C TRP A 100 -6.77 -8.39 -14.33
N GLN A 101 -5.90 -7.48 -14.80
CA GLN A 101 -4.56 -7.23 -14.25
C GLN A 101 -4.54 -7.11 -12.71
N PRO A 102 -5.46 -6.39 -12.04
CA PRO A 102 -5.51 -6.38 -10.57
C PRO A 102 -5.69 -7.78 -9.95
N TYR A 103 -6.50 -8.67 -10.53
CA TYR A 103 -6.66 -10.05 -10.02
C TYR A 103 -5.32 -10.75 -9.89
N ASN A 104 -4.57 -10.77 -10.99
CA ASN A 104 -3.35 -11.54 -11.13
C ASN A 104 -2.26 -10.95 -10.25
N GLU A 105 -2.16 -9.63 -10.23
CA GLU A 105 -1.17 -8.94 -9.42
C GLU A 105 -1.44 -9.12 -7.93
N TRP A 106 -2.68 -8.99 -7.48
CA TRP A 106 -3.03 -9.21 -6.07
C TRP A 106 -2.92 -10.67 -5.67
N SER A 107 -3.41 -11.61 -6.49
CA SER A 107 -3.27 -13.05 -6.21
C SER A 107 -1.80 -13.46 -6.15
N ALA A 108 -0.95 -12.92 -7.03
CA ALA A 108 0.50 -13.15 -6.97
C ALA A 108 1.14 -12.51 -5.72
N LEU A 109 0.74 -11.28 -5.35
CA LEU A 109 1.21 -10.62 -4.13
C LEU A 109 0.82 -11.41 -2.88
N ILE A 110 -0.41 -11.94 -2.83
CA ILE A 110 -0.93 -12.77 -1.74
C ILE A 110 -0.16 -14.10 -1.65
N ALA A 111 0.10 -14.74 -2.80
CA ALA A 111 0.87 -15.98 -2.88
C ALA A 111 2.37 -15.79 -2.57
N SER A 112 2.88 -14.55 -2.65
CA SER A 112 4.27 -14.23 -2.37
C SER A 112 4.63 -14.36 -0.88
N LYS A 113 5.87 -14.01 -0.52
CA LYS A 113 6.33 -13.92 0.87
C LYS A 113 5.85 -12.64 1.59
N CYS A 114 4.95 -11.87 0.98
CA CYS A 114 4.37 -10.68 1.61
C CYS A 114 3.47 -11.06 2.80
N LEU A 115 2.66 -12.11 2.63
CA LEU A 115 1.90 -12.78 3.67
C LEU A 115 2.51 -14.17 3.89
N HIS A 116 2.67 -14.59 5.13
CA HIS A 116 3.28 -15.86 5.52
C HIS A 116 2.22 -16.89 5.90
N GLU A 117 1.26 -16.48 6.74
CA GLU A 117 0.21 -17.30 7.31
C GLU A 117 -0.91 -17.62 6.31
N THR A 118 -1.33 -18.88 6.30
CA THR A 118 -2.41 -19.35 5.41
C THR A 118 -3.71 -18.58 5.62
N VAL A 119 -4.06 -18.28 6.88
CA VAL A 119 -5.28 -17.54 7.20
C VAL A 119 -5.29 -16.12 6.61
N SER A 120 -4.13 -15.45 6.54
CA SER A 120 -3.99 -14.16 5.87
C SER A 120 -4.22 -14.29 4.37
N LYS A 121 -3.62 -15.32 3.77
CA LYS A 121 -3.72 -15.57 2.32
C LYS A 121 -5.15 -15.86 1.92
N GLU A 122 -5.83 -16.74 2.65
CA GLU A 122 -7.23 -17.07 2.42
C GLU A 122 -8.14 -15.84 2.57
N TYR A 123 -7.93 -15.05 3.63
CA TYR A 123 -8.69 -13.83 3.88
C TYR A 123 -8.60 -12.80 2.75
N TRP A 124 -7.41 -12.63 2.17
CA TRP A 124 -7.18 -11.69 1.09
C TRP A 124 -7.60 -12.26 -0.26
N GLN A 125 -7.33 -13.53 -0.53
CA GLN A 125 -7.74 -14.18 -1.76
C GLN A 125 -9.27 -14.17 -1.90
N SER A 126 -10.00 -14.45 -0.82
CA SER A 126 -11.47 -14.43 -0.85
C SER A 126 -12.06 -13.06 -1.26
N ARG A 127 -11.36 -11.95 -0.96
CA ARG A 127 -11.80 -10.59 -1.35
C ARG A 127 -11.53 -10.31 -2.82
N VAL A 128 -10.35 -10.72 -3.29
CA VAL A 128 -9.95 -10.60 -4.68
C VAL A 128 -10.90 -11.45 -5.55
N ASP A 129 -11.26 -12.65 -5.09
CA ASP A 129 -12.26 -13.50 -5.75
C ASP A 129 -13.67 -12.89 -5.71
N ALA A 130 -14.09 -12.28 -4.58
CA ALA A 130 -15.37 -11.60 -4.49
C ALA A 130 -15.49 -10.41 -5.46
N GLU A 131 -14.41 -9.65 -5.65
CA GLU A 131 -14.39 -8.59 -6.65
C GLU A 131 -14.42 -9.14 -8.08
N ARG A 132 -13.67 -10.22 -8.36
CA ARG A 132 -13.74 -10.92 -9.65
C ARG A 132 -15.18 -11.29 -10.00
N ASP A 133 -15.91 -11.83 -9.04
CA ASP A 133 -17.28 -12.27 -9.25
C ASP A 133 -18.25 -11.09 -9.41
N LEU A 134 -18.03 -9.98 -8.69
CA LEU A 134 -18.73 -8.71 -8.93
C LEU A 134 -18.51 -8.21 -10.37
N ILE A 135 -17.28 -8.25 -10.87
CA ILE A 135 -16.96 -7.80 -12.24
C ILE A 135 -17.72 -8.64 -13.27
N LYS A 136 -17.76 -9.96 -13.09
CA LYS A 136 -18.53 -10.87 -13.96
C LYS A 136 -20.01 -10.48 -13.96
N GLU A 137 -20.58 -10.18 -12.80
CA GLU A 137 -21.98 -9.76 -12.68
C GLU A 137 -22.23 -8.41 -13.37
N LEU A 138 -21.36 -7.42 -13.15
CA LEU A 138 -21.45 -6.09 -13.77
C LEU A 138 -21.33 -6.13 -15.30
N LEU A 139 -20.52 -7.04 -15.85
CA LEU A 139 -20.39 -7.26 -17.29
C LEU A 139 -21.66 -7.81 -17.92
N ASN A 140 -22.32 -8.74 -17.23
CA ASN A 140 -23.56 -9.36 -17.69
C ASN A 140 -24.80 -8.48 -17.44
N THR A 141 -24.67 -7.43 -16.63
CA THR A 141 -25.78 -6.55 -16.27
C THR A 141 -25.99 -5.45 -17.31
N VAL A 142 -27.21 -5.30 -17.83
CA VAL A 142 -27.57 -4.26 -18.81
C VAL A 142 -28.17 -3.04 -18.11
N GLY A 143 -27.71 -1.85 -18.50
CA GLY A 143 -28.21 -0.55 -18.02
C GLY A 143 -27.46 -0.02 -16.79
N ALA A 144 -27.22 1.30 -16.77
CA ALA A 144 -26.41 1.96 -15.73
C ALA A 144 -27.00 1.84 -14.33
N HIS A 145 -28.32 1.99 -14.15
CA HIS A 145 -28.96 1.83 -12.84
C HIS A 145 -28.81 0.42 -12.29
N ASN A 146 -28.97 -0.60 -13.14
CA ASN A 146 -28.83 -1.99 -12.68
C ASN A 146 -27.39 -2.28 -12.30
N LYS A 147 -26.41 -1.82 -13.08
CA LYS A 147 -24.99 -1.92 -12.71
C LYS A 147 -24.68 -1.22 -11.39
N LEU A 148 -25.26 -0.04 -11.15
CA LEU A 148 -25.09 0.68 -9.89
C LEU A 148 -25.72 -0.07 -8.71
N ARG A 149 -26.90 -0.69 -8.89
CA ARG A 149 -27.54 -1.54 -7.86
C ARG A 149 -26.68 -2.75 -7.53
N VAL A 150 -26.17 -3.46 -8.55
CA VAL A 150 -25.27 -4.61 -8.37
C VAL A 150 -24.03 -4.21 -7.57
N LEU A 151 -23.41 -3.07 -7.90
CA LEU A 151 -22.30 -2.55 -7.11
C LEU A 151 -22.68 -2.35 -5.64
N LEU A 152 -23.73 -1.57 -5.39
CA LEU A 152 -24.10 -1.17 -4.03
C LEU A 152 -24.57 -2.35 -3.18
N ALA A 153 -25.06 -3.41 -3.83
CA ALA A 153 -25.41 -4.67 -3.18
C ALA A 153 -24.19 -5.54 -2.82
N CYS A 154 -23.01 -5.29 -3.40
CA CYS A 154 -21.82 -6.08 -3.11
C CYS A 154 -21.36 -5.90 -1.65
N ASN A 155 -20.90 -6.99 -1.04
CA ASN A 155 -20.36 -6.99 0.32
C ASN A 155 -19.15 -6.04 0.46
N LEU A 156 -18.30 -5.93 -0.57
CA LEU A 156 -17.16 -5.01 -0.57
C LEU A 156 -17.61 -3.54 -0.50
N ALA A 157 -18.75 -3.19 -1.12
CA ALA A 157 -19.33 -1.85 -1.04
C ALA A 157 -19.94 -1.52 0.33
N SER A 158 -20.11 -2.53 1.17
CA SER A 158 -20.65 -2.41 2.53
C SER A 158 -19.56 -2.37 3.61
N GLU A 159 -18.28 -2.50 3.23
CA GLU A 159 -17.20 -2.50 4.19
C GLU A 159 -16.94 -1.08 4.78
N PRO A 160 -16.58 -0.97 6.07
CA PRO A 160 -16.22 0.30 6.70
C PRO A 160 -15.16 1.08 5.92
N GLY A 161 -15.30 2.41 5.91
CA GLY A 161 -14.45 3.33 5.15
C GLY A 161 -15.11 3.91 3.91
N CYS A 162 -16.29 3.38 3.54
CA CYS A 162 -17.08 3.81 2.40
C CYS A 162 -18.53 4.15 2.75
N LEU A 163 -18.94 4.03 4.01
CA LEU A 163 -20.35 4.06 4.37
C LEU A 163 -20.96 5.46 4.15
N LEU A 164 -20.24 6.52 4.52
CA LEU A 164 -20.72 7.89 4.31
C LEU A 164 -20.86 8.23 2.81
N VAL A 165 -19.90 7.80 2.01
CA VAL A 165 -19.91 8.09 0.56
C VAL A 165 -20.87 7.18 -0.21
N ARG A 166 -21.13 5.97 0.29
CA ARG A 166 -22.14 5.06 -0.26
C ARG A 166 -23.53 5.69 -0.25
N GLN A 167 -23.92 6.35 0.84
CA GLN A 167 -25.21 7.05 0.92
C GLN A 167 -25.37 8.09 -0.20
N ASN A 168 -24.30 8.80 -0.54
CA ASN A 168 -24.31 9.76 -1.64
C ASN A 168 -24.45 9.07 -3.01
N VAL A 169 -23.81 7.92 -3.19
CA VAL A 169 -23.91 7.13 -4.43
C VAL A 169 -25.29 6.49 -4.58
N GLU A 170 -25.92 6.05 -3.48
CA GLU A 170 -27.31 5.57 -3.49
C GLU A 170 -28.28 6.62 -4.03
N GLY A 171 -28.03 7.90 -3.75
CA GLY A 171 -28.79 9.02 -4.33
C GLY A 171 -28.77 9.06 -5.86
N LEU A 172 -27.73 8.54 -6.51
CA LEU A 172 -27.65 8.48 -7.98
C LEU A 172 -28.67 7.52 -8.59
N LEU A 173 -29.21 6.55 -7.83
CA LEU A 173 -30.24 5.63 -8.31
C LEU A 173 -31.55 6.33 -8.68
N SER A 174 -31.76 7.56 -8.18
CA SER A 174 -32.94 8.39 -8.46
C SER A 174 -32.74 9.35 -9.63
N ILE A 175 -31.56 9.35 -10.27
CA ILE A 175 -31.18 10.28 -11.34
C ILE A 175 -31.06 9.50 -12.65
N ASP A 176 -31.54 10.07 -13.75
CA ASP A 176 -31.26 9.54 -15.09
C ASP A 176 -29.94 10.12 -15.64
N PRO A 177 -28.92 9.29 -15.90
CA PRO A 177 -27.63 9.78 -16.33
C PRO A 177 -27.69 10.25 -17.80
N PRO A 178 -27.25 11.49 -18.13
CA PRO A 178 -27.36 12.08 -19.46
C PRO A 178 -26.67 11.27 -20.58
N SER A 179 -25.59 10.55 -20.24
CA SER A 179 -24.80 9.73 -21.16
C SER A 179 -25.09 8.24 -21.04
N GLY A 180 -26.11 7.85 -20.26
CA GLY A 180 -26.37 6.45 -19.93
C GLY A 180 -25.30 5.83 -19.02
N SER A 181 -24.50 6.63 -18.30
CA SER A 181 -23.50 6.16 -17.33
C SER A 181 -23.32 7.13 -16.15
N PHE A 182 -23.04 6.58 -14.96
CA PHE A 182 -22.75 7.32 -13.74
C PHE A 182 -21.25 7.61 -13.52
N GLU A 183 -20.38 7.16 -14.40
CA GLU A 183 -18.92 7.16 -14.16
C GLU A 183 -18.30 8.54 -13.93
N ALA A 184 -18.87 9.58 -14.55
CA ALA A 184 -18.41 10.95 -14.44
C ALA A 184 -18.94 11.67 -13.19
N TYR A 185 -19.85 11.04 -12.43
CA TYR A 185 -20.44 11.67 -11.25
C TYR A 185 -19.41 11.73 -10.10
N PRO A 186 -19.21 12.90 -9.48
CA PRO A 186 -18.25 13.08 -8.39
C PRO A 186 -18.49 12.14 -7.22
N GLU A 187 -19.74 11.84 -6.88
CA GLU A 187 -20.13 10.91 -5.80
C GLU A 187 -19.52 9.53 -6.05
N LEU A 188 -19.57 9.08 -7.30
CA LEU A 188 -19.05 7.78 -7.66
C LEU A 188 -17.52 7.75 -7.70
N ILE A 189 -16.88 8.84 -8.15
CA ILE A 189 -15.42 8.98 -8.09
C ILE A 189 -14.94 8.95 -6.63
N ARG A 190 -15.62 9.69 -5.74
CA ARG A 190 -15.32 9.71 -4.30
C ARG A 190 -15.51 8.34 -3.68
N PHE A 191 -16.58 7.61 -4.02
CA PHE A 191 -16.80 6.25 -3.54
C PHE A 191 -15.64 5.31 -3.91
N ARG A 192 -15.15 5.39 -5.15
CA ARG A 192 -13.98 4.60 -5.59
C ARG A 192 -12.72 4.95 -4.81
N LEU A 193 -12.49 6.25 -4.60
CA LEU A 193 -11.34 6.71 -3.82
C LEU A 193 -11.41 6.17 -2.38
N CYS A 194 -12.57 6.25 -1.73
CA CYS A 194 -12.75 5.68 -0.39
C CYS A 194 -12.53 4.16 -0.38
N ALA A 195 -13.16 3.43 -1.30
CA ALA A 195 -13.07 1.97 -1.42
C ALA A 195 -11.63 1.49 -1.56
N PHE A 196 -10.90 2.07 -2.51
CA PHE A 196 -9.50 1.78 -2.72
C PHE A 196 -8.65 2.13 -1.49
N SER A 197 -8.84 3.34 -0.94
CA SER A 197 -8.07 3.82 0.20
C SER A 197 -8.22 2.92 1.43
N SER A 198 -9.46 2.54 1.73
CA SER A 198 -9.79 1.67 2.85
C SER A 198 -9.27 0.25 2.65
N MET A 199 -9.28 -0.27 1.42
CA MET A 199 -8.67 -1.56 1.09
C MET A 199 -7.15 -1.55 1.35
N LEU A 200 -6.44 -0.48 0.98
CA LEU A 200 -4.99 -0.40 1.26
C LEU A 200 -4.69 -0.36 2.76
N LEU A 201 -5.49 0.38 3.53
CA LEU A 201 -5.34 0.44 4.98
C LEU A 201 -5.69 -0.89 5.64
N ARG A 202 -6.71 -1.61 5.14
CA ARG A 202 -7.00 -3.01 5.52
C ARG A 202 -5.77 -3.89 5.28
N PHE A 203 -5.18 -3.82 4.10
CA PHE A 203 -4.02 -4.65 3.73
C PHE A 203 -2.81 -4.35 4.61
N ALA A 204 -2.50 -3.07 4.83
CA ALA A 204 -1.44 -2.65 5.73
C ALA A 204 -1.67 -3.11 7.17
N ALA A 205 -2.91 -3.06 7.68
CA ALA A 205 -3.26 -3.53 9.02
C ALA A 205 -2.98 -5.04 9.20
N TRP A 206 -3.31 -5.86 8.20
CA TRP A 206 -3.00 -7.29 8.23
C TRP A 206 -1.50 -7.56 8.17
N LEU A 207 -0.76 -6.88 7.29
CA LEU A 207 0.70 -7.01 7.21
C LEU A 207 1.38 -6.68 8.54
N VAL A 208 0.94 -5.63 9.22
CA VAL A 208 1.52 -5.22 10.51
C VAL A 208 1.16 -6.23 11.60
N ALA A 209 -0.11 -6.64 11.70
CA ALA A 209 -0.53 -7.62 12.70
C ALA A 209 0.20 -8.96 12.55
N GLU A 210 0.40 -9.40 11.31
CA GLU A 210 1.11 -10.65 11.02
C GLU A 210 2.60 -10.53 11.30
N TRP A 211 3.23 -9.42 10.94
CA TRP A 211 4.64 -9.17 11.25
C TRP A 211 4.89 -9.13 12.77
N GLU A 212 4.00 -8.51 13.54
CA GLU A 212 4.09 -8.48 15.00
C GLU A 212 3.88 -9.87 15.62
N TYR A 213 3.01 -10.68 15.03
CA TYR A 213 2.83 -12.08 15.40
C TYR A 213 4.12 -12.90 15.16
N LEU A 214 4.67 -12.84 13.95
CA LEU A 214 5.88 -13.59 13.55
C LEU A 214 7.13 -13.18 14.35
N THR A 215 7.23 -11.92 14.74
CA THR A 215 8.41 -11.39 15.46
C THR A 215 8.24 -11.37 16.98
N GLY A 216 7.06 -11.69 17.50
CA GLY A 216 6.77 -11.55 18.93
C GLY A 216 6.79 -10.09 19.44
N SER A 217 6.76 -9.10 18.55
CA SER A 217 6.94 -7.66 18.85
C SER A 217 5.72 -7.00 19.51
N HIS A 218 4.71 -7.76 19.93
CA HIS A 218 3.43 -7.26 20.46
C HIS A 218 3.53 -6.60 21.84
N LYS A 219 4.63 -6.81 22.59
CA LYS A 219 4.79 -6.29 23.95
C LYS A 219 5.46 -4.91 23.94
N GLY A 220 4.75 -3.90 24.42
CA GLY A 220 5.31 -2.58 24.78
C GLY A 220 5.35 -1.52 23.67
N ARG A 221 4.91 -1.83 22.44
CA ARG A 221 4.84 -0.83 21.35
C ARG A 221 3.49 -0.13 21.32
N VAL A 222 3.51 1.18 21.07
CA VAL A 222 2.29 1.95 20.80
C VAL A 222 1.72 1.51 19.45
N PRO A 223 0.40 1.20 19.35
CA PRO A 223 -0.22 0.82 18.08
C PRO A 223 0.00 1.88 17.00
N LEU A 224 0.31 1.46 15.77
CA LEU A 224 0.52 2.39 14.65
C LEU A 224 -0.71 3.27 14.35
N GLU A 225 -1.91 2.77 14.69
CA GLU A 225 -3.18 3.52 14.64
C GLU A 225 -3.09 4.88 15.37
N THR A 226 -2.28 4.96 16.44
CA THR A 226 -2.11 6.19 17.22
C THR A 226 -1.58 7.35 16.38
N PHE A 227 -0.70 7.04 15.42
CA PHE A 227 0.02 8.02 14.59
C PHE A 227 -0.66 8.32 13.26
N LEU A 228 -1.76 7.64 12.92
CA LEU A 228 -2.47 7.91 11.67
C LEU A 228 -3.00 9.36 11.62
N PRO A 229 -3.19 9.94 10.41
CA PRO A 229 -3.82 11.24 10.26
C PRO A 229 -5.16 11.31 10.98
N LYS A 230 -5.33 12.31 11.85
CA LYS A 230 -6.55 12.59 12.59
C LYS A 230 -6.90 14.06 12.39
N PHE A 231 -8.16 14.35 12.11
CA PHE A 231 -8.60 15.73 12.01
C PHE A 231 -8.88 16.26 13.42
N CYS A 232 -8.44 17.48 13.70
CA CYS A 232 -8.71 18.18 14.95
C CYS A 232 -9.67 19.34 14.66
N PRO A 233 -10.98 19.17 14.89
CA PRO A 233 -11.98 20.19 14.58
C PRO A 233 -11.72 21.53 15.30
N GLN A 234 -11.10 21.49 16.48
CA GLN A 234 -10.85 22.67 17.32
C GLN A 234 -9.86 23.64 16.68
N VAL A 235 -8.84 23.12 16.00
CA VAL A 235 -7.82 23.94 15.31
C VAL A 235 -7.98 23.93 13.79
N GLY A 236 -8.90 23.11 13.26
CA GLY A 236 -9.14 23.01 11.81
C GLY A 236 -8.00 22.32 11.05
N GLU A 237 -7.13 21.60 11.74
CA GLU A 237 -5.91 21.02 11.18
C GLU A 237 -5.86 19.50 11.33
N TRP A 238 -5.12 18.86 10.41
CA TRP A 238 -4.81 17.45 10.48
C TRP A 238 -3.52 17.22 11.26
N SER A 239 -3.50 16.17 12.10
CA SER A 239 -2.26 15.72 12.74
C SER A 239 -1.18 15.38 11.70
N ASN A 240 0.08 15.47 12.12
CA ASN A 240 1.24 15.10 11.30
C ASN A 240 1.78 13.73 11.76
N PRO A 241 1.51 12.63 11.02
CA PRO A 241 1.97 11.29 11.37
C PRO A 241 3.47 11.18 11.55
N VAL A 242 4.23 11.85 10.66
CA VAL A 242 5.69 11.82 10.66
C VAL A 242 6.23 12.51 11.90
N SER A 243 5.73 13.70 12.23
CA SER A 243 6.13 14.41 13.46
C SER A 243 5.82 13.57 14.69
N SER A 244 4.58 13.10 14.82
CA SER A 244 4.11 12.35 15.99
C SER A 244 4.93 11.07 16.21
N PHE A 245 5.31 10.39 15.14
CA PHE A 245 6.13 9.18 15.22
C PHE A 245 7.60 9.49 15.54
N LEU A 246 8.17 10.57 14.97
CA LEU A 246 9.51 11.03 15.32
C LEU A 246 9.59 11.43 16.80
N ASP A 247 8.55 12.10 17.33
CA ASP A 247 8.46 12.47 18.74
C ASP A 247 8.41 11.22 19.63
N TYR A 248 7.64 10.20 19.23
CA TYR A 248 7.60 8.91 19.92
C TYR A 248 8.95 8.19 19.96
N ILE A 249 9.64 8.05 18.82
CA ILE A 249 10.94 7.37 18.81
C ILE A 249 12.02 8.18 19.53
N ALA A 250 11.94 9.52 19.53
CA ALA A 250 12.84 10.38 20.30
C ALA A 250 12.63 10.18 21.80
N ALA A 251 11.38 10.20 22.26
CA ALA A 251 11.04 9.94 23.66
C ALA A 251 11.54 8.57 24.13
N ASN A 252 11.32 7.52 23.34
CA ASN A 252 11.79 6.16 23.64
C ASN A 252 13.32 6.01 23.59
N SER A 253 14.02 6.96 22.96
CA SER A 253 15.49 7.00 22.92
C SER A 253 16.09 7.88 24.02
N GLY A 254 15.27 8.39 24.96
CA GLY A 254 15.73 9.24 26.06
C GLY A 254 15.92 10.70 25.68
N CYS A 255 15.17 11.22 24.70
CA CYS A 255 15.21 12.64 24.35
C CYS A 255 14.93 13.53 25.58
N PRO A 256 15.83 14.46 25.95
CA PRO A 256 15.61 15.35 27.08
C PRO A 256 14.41 16.27 26.85
N PRO A 257 13.65 16.65 27.91
CA PRO A 257 12.46 17.50 27.78
C PRO A 257 12.71 18.86 27.12
N ASN A 258 13.93 19.39 27.24
CA ASN A 258 14.32 20.70 26.70
C ASN A 258 14.90 20.64 25.28
N SER A 259 15.01 19.45 24.69
CA SER A 259 15.55 19.27 23.34
C SER A 259 14.42 19.06 22.34
N THR A 260 14.55 19.64 21.14
CA THR A 260 13.59 19.35 20.07
C THR A 260 13.89 17.97 19.48
N THR A 261 12.85 17.27 19.03
CA THR A 261 12.96 15.97 18.33
C THR A 261 13.97 16.02 17.20
N SER A 262 13.92 17.06 16.36
CA SER A 262 14.86 17.22 15.25
C SER A 262 16.31 17.40 15.71
N ALA A 263 16.55 18.14 16.80
CA ALA A 263 17.89 18.38 17.33
C ALA A 263 18.48 17.09 17.93
N PHE A 264 17.70 16.39 18.73
CA PHE A 264 18.11 15.15 19.40
C PHE A 264 18.35 14.02 18.40
N LEU A 265 17.35 13.69 17.57
CA LEU A 265 17.49 12.59 16.60
C LEU A 265 18.52 12.90 15.51
N GLY A 266 18.68 14.17 15.13
CA GLY A 266 19.69 14.58 14.16
C GLY A 266 21.11 14.37 14.67
N LYS A 267 21.34 14.67 15.95
CA LYS A 267 22.61 14.38 16.63
C LYS A 267 22.86 12.87 16.73
N LEU A 268 21.87 12.12 17.21
CA LEU A 268 21.94 10.67 17.35
C LEU A 268 22.31 9.97 16.03
N TRP A 269 21.67 10.40 14.95
CA TRP A 269 21.90 9.83 13.62
C TRP A 269 23.31 10.14 13.10
N ALA A 270 23.76 11.40 13.21
CA ALA A 270 25.11 11.79 12.79
C ALA A 270 26.21 11.05 13.57
N GLU A 271 26.03 10.90 14.89
CA GLU A 271 26.97 10.16 15.75
C GLU A 271 27.06 8.67 15.35
N HIS A 272 25.92 8.04 15.06
CA HIS A 272 25.89 6.64 14.62
C HIS A 272 26.55 6.45 13.24
N GLU A 273 26.33 7.35 12.28
CA GLU A 273 27.01 7.27 10.98
C GLU A 273 28.52 7.44 11.11
N TYR A 274 28.98 8.34 11.99
CA TYR A 274 30.40 8.50 12.28
C TYR A 274 31.03 7.21 12.86
N LEU A 275 30.31 6.51 13.74
CA LEU A 275 30.78 5.25 14.33
C LEU A 275 30.83 4.08 13.34
N LYS A 276 30.05 4.10 12.26
CA LYS A 276 30.04 3.08 11.20
C LYS A 276 31.06 3.32 10.08
N ASP A 277 31.77 4.45 10.08
CA ASP A 277 32.80 4.77 9.08
C ASP A 277 34.10 3.99 9.36
N ASP A 278 34.08 2.68 9.08
CA ASP A 278 35.22 1.75 9.26
C ASP A 278 36.46 2.13 8.44
N GLU A 279 36.30 2.92 7.37
CA GLU A 279 37.39 3.38 6.50
C GLU A 279 38.08 4.66 7.01
N GLY A 280 37.64 5.22 8.14
CA GLY A 280 38.25 6.41 8.73
C GLY A 280 38.20 7.64 7.83
N SER A 281 37.22 7.70 6.92
CA SER A 281 37.11 8.78 5.94
C SER A 281 36.81 10.14 6.57
N GLY A 282 36.42 10.16 7.86
CA GLY A 282 36.12 11.36 8.62
C GLY A 282 34.87 12.08 8.12
N ARG A 283 34.09 11.43 7.24
CA ARG A 283 32.82 11.96 6.72
C ARG A 283 31.70 11.64 7.69
N GLY A 284 31.85 12.03 8.95
CA GLY A 284 30.68 12.17 9.81
C GLY A 284 29.78 13.21 9.16
N GLU A 285 28.58 12.83 8.72
CA GLU A 285 27.64 13.82 8.21
C GLU A 285 27.37 14.86 9.30
N ASP A 286 27.41 16.14 8.91
CA ASP A 286 27.22 17.25 9.83
C ASP A 286 25.89 17.11 10.59
N ILE A 287 25.94 17.18 11.93
CA ILE A 287 24.77 17.20 12.80
C ILE A 287 23.74 18.21 12.29
N ALA A 288 24.18 19.40 11.86
CA ALA A 288 23.27 20.42 11.37
C ALA A 288 22.55 19.99 10.07
N SER A 289 23.20 19.19 9.23
CA SER A 289 22.60 18.58 8.03
C SER A 289 21.47 17.61 8.41
N LYS A 290 21.74 16.64 9.29
CA LYS A 290 20.72 15.67 9.74
C LYS A 290 19.55 16.35 10.46
N GLN A 291 19.83 17.34 11.31
CA GLN A 291 18.80 18.13 11.96
C GLN A 291 17.92 18.91 10.96
N LYS A 292 18.55 19.53 9.95
CA LYS A 292 17.82 20.22 8.87
C LYS A 292 16.96 19.25 8.07
N LEU A 293 17.49 18.07 7.76
CA LEU A 293 16.76 17.04 7.04
C LEU A 293 15.51 16.59 7.81
N LEU A 294 15.62 16.34 9.10
CA LEU A 294 14.48 16.01 9.97
C LEU A 294 13.44 17.13 10.04
N ARG A 295 13.87 18.40 10.15
CA ARG A 295 12.95 19.55 10.10
C ARG A 295 12.20 19.60 8.78
N ASN A 296 12.87 19.36 7.66
CA ASN A 296 12.21 19.33 6.35
C ASN A 296 11.23 18.16 6.25
N TRP A 297 11.56 16.99 6.82
CA TRP A 297 10.65 15.84 6.85
C TRP A 297 9.40 16.16 7.66
N ILE A 298 9.51 16.90 8.76
CA ILE A 298 8.38 17.35 9.57
C ILE A 298 7.55 18.40 8.81
N GLY A 299 8.21 19.42 8.25
CA GLY A 299 7.59 20.59 7.60
C GLY A 299 7.06 20.36 6.18
N LYS A 300 7.42 19.24 5.53
CA LYS A 300 7.08 18.90 4.13
C LYS A 300 7.83 19.72 3.06
N ASP A 301 8.82 20.51 3.45
CA ASP A 301 9.50 21.49 2.56
C ASP A 301 10.40 20.87 1.47
N SER A 302 10.86 19.62 1.64
CA SER A 302 11.86 19.00 0.75
C SER A 302 11.42 17.71 0.06
N GLY A 303 10.11 17.46 -0.07
CA GLY A 303 9.59 16.22 -0.65
C GLY A 303 9.67 15.01 0.29
N ARG A 304 9.51 13.81 -0.27
CA ARG A 304 9.47 12.57 0.51
C ARG A 304 10.89 12.15 0.95
N PRO A 305 11.07 11.66 2.18
CA PRO A 305 12.35 11.14 2.65
C PRO A 305 12.83 9.94 1.81
N GLU A 306 14.15 9.85 1.60
CA GLU A 306 14.76 8.68 0.96
C GLU A 306 14.74 7.46 1.89
N HIS A 307 14.52 6.27 1.34
CA HIS A 307 14.48 5.03 2.13
C HIS A 307 15.82 4.74 2.82
N SER A 308 16.95 5.04 2.18
CA SER A 308 18.29 4.94 2.76
C SER A 308 18.45 5.83 3.99
N SER A 309 17.96 7.07 3.91
CA SER A 309 17.99 8.03 5.00
C SER A 309 17.10 7.60 6.17
N ILE A 310 15.88 7.13 5.90
CA ILE A 310 14.99 6.58 6.93
C ILE A 310 15.68 5.39 7.62
N LYS A 311 16.26 4.48 6.84
CA LYS A 311 16.97 3.32 7.37
C LYS A 311 18.09 3.75 8.31
N GLY A 312 18.97 4.66 7.87
CA GLY A 312 20.08 5.17 8.67
C GLY A 312 19.64 5.77 10.02
N LEU A 313 18.58 6.59 10.01
CA LEU A 313 18.00 7.13 11.25
C LEU A 313 17.49 6.00 12.17
N THR A 314 16.75 5.04 11.63
CA THR A 314 16.13 3.98 12.45
C THR A 314 17.15 2.97 12.98
N GLU A 315 18.25 2.75 12.27
CA GLU A 315 19.40 1.98 12.77
C GLU A 315 20.05 2.70 13.96
N ALA A 316 20.28 4.01 13.86
CA ALA A 316 20.84 4.80 14.96
C ALA A 316 19.95 4.75 16.22
N VAL A 317 18.63 4.87 16.02
CA VAL A 317 17.64 4.73 17.08
C VAL A 317 17.64 3.31 17.67
N ALA A 318 17.66 2.29 16.82
CA ALA A 318 17.68 0.90 17.26
C ALA A 318 18.93 0.55 18.06
N TYR A 319 20.10 1.03 17.62
CA TYR A 319 21.37 0.87 18.33
C TYR A 319 21.32 1.45 19.75
N THR A 320 20.57 2.53 19.93
CA THR A 320 20.40 3.20 21.23
C THR A 320 19.39 2.47 22.13
N GLN A 321 18.36 1.86 21.54
CA GLN A 321 17.25 1.24 22.29
C GLN A 321 17.43 -0.26 22.56
N ALA A 322 18.20 -0.98 21.75
CA ALA A 322 18.33 -2.43 21.85
C ALA A 322 19.35 -2.86 22.92
N SER A 323 19.10 -4.02 23.54
CA SER A 323 20.14 -4.79 24.24
C SER A 323 21.18 -5.31 23.23
N PRO A 324 22.41 -5.71 23.67
CA PRO A 324 23.58 -5.91 22.79
C PRO A 324 23.53 -7.08 21.79
N SER A 325 22.35 -7.61 21.45
CA SER A 325 22.20 -8.60 20.37
C SER A 325 21.88 -7.92 19.04
N ASP A 326 22.66 -8.20 18.00
CA ASP A 326 22.47 -7.68 16.64
C ASP A 326 21.05 -7.92 16.10
N HIS A 327 20.45 -9.07 16.43
CA HIS A 327 19.09 -9.42 16.00
C HIS A 327 18.02 -8.45 16.53
N ALA A 328 18.17 -7.95 17.75
CA ALA A 328 17.21 -7.01 18.35
C ALA A 328 17.32 -5.62 17.71
N ILE A 329 18.54 -5.19 17.38
CA ILE A 329 18.81 -3.95 16.65
C ILE A 329 18.13 -4.01 15.28
N ASP A 330 18.36 -5.08 14.52
CA ASP A 330 17.76 -5.26 13.19
C ASP A 330 16.24 -5.26 13.23
N ALA A 331 15.64 -6.00 14.17
CA ALA A 331 14.18 -6.06 14.31
C ALA A 331 13.54 -4.70 14.63
N ILE A 332 14.19 -3.89 15.49
CA ILE A 332 13.73 -2.54 15.82
C ILE A 332 13.90 -1.60 14.61
N ALA A 333 15.08 -1.59 13.98
CA ALA A 333 15.38 -0.73 12.83
C ALA A 333 14.43 -1.00 11.66
N ILE A 334 14.23 -2.28 11.31
CA ILE A 334 13.29 -2.69 10.25
C ILE A 334 11.86 -2.28 10.60
N GLY A 335 11.44 -2.51 11.84
CA GLY A 335 10.11 -2.14 12.32
C GLY A 335 9.84 -0.64 12.22
N TYR A 336 10.77 0.18 12.72
CA TYR A 336 10.66 1.64 12.64
C TYR A 336 10.78 2.17 11.21
N THR A 337 11.63 1.57 10.36
CA THR A 337 11.70 1.94 8.94
C THR A 337 10.34 1.74 8.27
N ARG A 338 9.73 0.56 8.46
CA ARG A 338 8.43 0.23 7.87
C ARG A 338 7.32 1.13 8.40
N ALA A 339 7.29 1.36 9.72
CA ALA A 339 6.34 2.26 10.35
C ALA A 339 6.46 3.69 9.80
N PHE A 340 7.68 4.20 9.69
CA PHE A 340 7.93 5.54 9.16
C PHE A 340 7.45 5.67 7.70
N ILE A 341 7.83 4.73 6.83
CA ILE A 341 7.41 4.72 5.41
C ILE A 341 5.88 4.67 5.30
N PHE A 342 5.22 3.84 6.12
CA PHE A 342 3.77 3.75 6.16
C PHE A 342 3.13 5.08 6.56
N LEU A 343 3.56 5.68 7.68
CA LEU A 343 2.99 6.92 8.19
C LEU A 343 3.26 8.12 7.28
N GLU A 344 4.44 8.18 6.67
CA GLU A 344 4.76 9.19 5.66
C GLU A 344 3.89 9.00 4.41
N THR A 345 3.65 7.76 3.97
CA THR A 345 2.70 7.46 2.90
C THR A 345 1.27 7.87 3.28
N CYS A 346 0.81 7.61 4.51
CA CYS A 346 -0.49 8.04 4.99
C CYS A 346 -0.64 9.56 4.99
N ARG A 347 0.41 10.30 5.34
CA ARG A 347 0.43 11.77 5.27
C ARG A 347 0.26 12.26 3.84
N GLU A 348 1.01 11.71 2.88
CA GLU A 348 0.89 12.07 1.47
C GLU A 348 -0.47 11.68 0.90
N PHE A 349 -0.97 10.51 1.30
CA PHE A 349 -2.25 10.00 0.84
C PHE A 349 -3.41 10.86 1.36
N ARG A 350 -3.39 11.28 2.63
CA ARG A 350 -4.37 12.23 3.18
C ARG A 350 -4.37 13.54 2.39
N ALA A 351 -3.19 14.12 2.15
CA ALA A 351 -3.08 15.35 1.37
C ALA A 351 -3.68 15.19 -0.03
N PHE A 352 -3.43 14.05 -0.68
CA PHE A 352 -4.04 13.71 -1.96
C PHE A 352 -5.57 13.64 -1.90
N LEU A 353 -6.15 12.98 -0.89
CA LEU A 353 -7.60 12.90 -0.72
C LEU A 353 -8.23 14.29 -0.55
N SER A 354 -7.58 15.18 0.23
CA SER A 354 -8.02 16.57 0.36
C SER A 354 -7.96 17.36 -0.95
N THR A 355 -6.92 17.17 -1.78
CA THR A 355 -6.83 17.80 -3.12
C THR A 355 -7.91 17.31 -4.08
N HIS A 356 -8.48 16.12 -3.85
CA HIS A 356 -9.61 15.57 -4.63
C HIS A 356 -10.96 15.87 -3.99
N GLU A 357 -11.01 16.88 -3.12
CA GLU A 357 -12.23 17.41 -2.52
C GLU A 357 -13.04 16.36 -1.74
N LEU A 358 -12.37 15.39 -1.12
CA LEU A 358 -13.03 14.54 -0.13
C LEU A 358 -13.23 15.34 1.16
N PRO A 359 -14.46 15.42 1.69
CA PRO A 359 -14.74 16.03 2.99
C PRO A 359 -13.97 15.35 4.13
N ASN A 360 -13.55 16.12 5.14
CA ASN A 360 -12.80 15.60 6.29
C ASN A 360 -13.46 14.37 6.95
N PRO A 361 -14.80 14.32 7.17
CA PRO A 361 -15.44 13.13 7.75
C PRO A 361 -15.24 11.85 6.92
N MET A 362 -15.20 11.95 5.60
CA MET A 362 -14.93 10.78 4.73
C MET A 362 -13.46 10.35 4.84
N ILE A 363 -12.54 11.30 4.91
CA ILE A 363 -11.11 11.00 5.10
C ILE A 363 -10.89 10.34 6.47
N GLU A 364 -11.54 10.83 7.53
CA GLU A 364 -11.48 10.21 8.86
C GLU A 364 -12.04 8.79 8.84
N GLU A 365 -13.18 8.56 8.15
CA GLU A 365 -13.76 7.22 7.99
C GLU A 365 -12.75 6.27 7.34
N ILE A 366 -12.09 6.69 6.26
CA ILE A 366 -11.04 5.92 5.58
C ILE A 366 -9.94 5.49 6.56
N PHE A 367 -9.36 6.43 7.31
CA PHE A 367 -8.24 6.14 8.22
C PHE A 367 -8.65 5.31 9.44
N SER A 368 -9.91 5.40 9.88
CA SER A 368 -10.43 4.61 11.01
C SER A 368 -10.42 3.10 10.74
N VAL A 369 -10.48 2.69 9.46
CA VAL A 369 -10.51 1.29 9.04
C VAL A 369 -9.30 0.51 9.53
N TYR A 370 -8.12 1.14 9.50
CA TYR A 370 -6.86 0.49 9.88
C TYR A 370 -6.95 -0.12 11.28
N GLY A 371 -7.42 0.64 12.27
CA GLY A 371 -7.49 0.21 13.66
C GLY A 371 -8.42 -0.98 13.87
N ALA A 372 -9.60 -0.93 13.26
CA ALA A 372 -10.58 -2.01 13.34
C ALA A 372 -10.04 -3.32 12.72
N GLU A 373 -9.37 -3.20 11.57
CA GLU A 373 -8.82 -4.33 10.83
C GLU A 373 -7.58 -4.91 11.49
N TYR A 374 -6.71 -4.07 12.05
CA TYR A 374 -5.56 -4.52 12.82
C TYR A 374 -6.01 -5.32 14.06
N LYS A 375 -7.03 -4.84 14.78
CA LYS A 375 -7.64 -5.56 15.92
C LYS A 375 -8.29 -6.88 15.50
N LYS A 376 -8.83 -6.95 14.29
CA LYS A 376 -9.42 -8.17 13.73
C LYS A 376 -8.32 -9.18 13.39
N ALA A 377 -7.32 -8.79 12.61
CA ALA A 377 -6.17 -9.63 12.24
C ALA A 377 -5.42 -10.14 13.49
N SER A 378 -5.14 -9.24 14.45
CA SER A 378 -4.48 -9.60 15.70
C SER A 378 -5.25 -10.64 16.51
N ARG A 379 -6.60 -10.62 16.49
CA ARG A 379 -7.43 -11.63 17.15
C ARG A 379 -7.30 -12.99 16.47
N VAL A 380 -7.29 -13.02 15.13
CA VAL A 380 -7.08 -14.23 14.34
C VAL A 380 -5.73 -14.87 14.66
N PHE A 381 -4.65 -14.09 14.69
CA PHE A 381 -3.32 -14.63 15.01
C PHE A 381 -3.20 -15.08 16.48
N LYS A 382 -3.88 -14.40 17.42
CA LYS A 382 -3.94 -14.87 18.81
C LYS A 382 -4.63 -16.23 18.95
N THR A 383 -5.66 -16.50 18.15
CA THR A 383 -6.32 -17.81 18.18
C THR A 383 -5.45 -18.94 17.62
N LEU A 384 -4.52 -18.64 16.70
CA LEU A 384 -3.53 -19.61 16.23
C LEU A 384 -2.51 -20.00 17.31
N CYS A 385 -2.22 -19.10 18.26
CA CYS A 385 -1.33 -19.36 19.40
C CYS A 385 -1.96 -20.24 20.50
N GLN A 386 -3.28 -20.43 20.51
CA GLN A 386 -3.90 -21.29 21.51
C GLN A 386 -3.75 -22.74 21.03
N PRO A 387 -3.00 -23.60 21.76
CA PRO A 387 -2.99 -25.02 21.44
C PRO A 387 -4.43 -25.48 21.45
N THR A 388 -4.84 -26.17 20.39
CA THR A 388 -6.13 -26.84 20.32
C THR A 388 -6.19 -27.74 21.55
N SER A 389 -6.85 -27.27 22.61
CA SER A 389 -7.10 -28.10 23.78
C SER A 389 -8.01 -29.19 23.27
N LEU A 390 -7.39 -30.36 23.04
CA LEU A 390 -8.05 -31.61 22.73
C LEU A 390 -9.28 -31.72 23.63
N ILE A 391 -10.45 -31.63 23.00
CA ILE A 391 -11.69 -32.06 23.59
C ILE A 391 -11.51 -33.57 23.80
N GLY A 392 -11.32 -33.95 25.06
CA GLY A 392 -11.44 -35.33 25.53
C GLY A 392 -12.90 -35.72 25.73
#